data_AF-A0A6M5YZJ7-F1
#
_entry.id   AF-A0A6M5YZJ7-F1
#
_cell.length_a   1.000
_cell.length_b   1.000
_cell.length_c   1.000
_cell.angle_alpha   90.00
_cell.angle_beta   90.00
_cell.angle_gamma   90.00
#
_symmetry.space_group_name_H-M   'P 1'
#
loop_
_entity.id
_entity.type
_entity.pdbx_description
1 polymer ?
#
loop_
_entity_poly.entity_id
_entity_poly.type
_entity_poly.pdbx_seq_one_letter_code
_entity_poly.pdbx_strand_id
1 'polypeptide(L)'
;MCITIHDEPTASALASASTPQDVRGPNGTLLGQFIPASLPKVSFPEFGVTDEELERQLNDPNARWHTPEEVMTRLREIDHCSP
;
A
#
# COMPACT_ATOMS: atom_id res chain seq x y z
N MET A 1 0.54 19.79 -13.37
CA MET A 1 0.60 20.97 -12.48
C MET A 1 0.84 20.47 -11.06
N CYS A 2 1.76 21.08 -10.33
CA CYS A 2 2.02 20.77 -8.92
C CYS A 2 1.67 21.99 -8.05
N ILE A 3 1.25 21.73 -6.82
CA ILE A 3 1.02 22.76 -5.80
C ILE A 3 2.10 22.56 -4.74
N THR A 4 2.92 23.57 -4.50
CA THR A 4 3.99 23.54 -3.49
C THR A 4 3.50 24.23 -2.22
N ILE A 5 3.65 23.56 -1.08
CA ILE A 5 3.33 24.11 0.25
C ILE A 5 4.62 24.70 0.82
N HIS A 6 4.64 26.03 1.01
CA HIS A 6 5.78 26.75 1.57
C HIS A 6 5.68 26.98 3.09
N ASP A 7 4.52 26.68 3.67
CA ASP A 7 4.29 26.78 5.10
C ASP A 7 4.80 25.52 5.82
N GLU A 8 5.85 25.68 6.61
CA GLU A 8 6.54 24.56 7.28
C GLU A 8 5.65 23.81 8.29
N PRO A 9 4.81 24.48 9.11
CA PRO A 9 3.85 23.79 9.97
C PRO A 9 2.87 22.91 9.18
N THR A 10 2.32 23.43 8.08
CA THR A 10 1.39 22.67 7.22
C THR A 10 2.11 21.51 6.53
N ALA A 11 3.33 21.72 6.03
CA ALA A 11 4.13 20.67 5.40
C ALA A 11 4.41 19.52 6.39
N SER A 12 4.78 19.83 7.64
CA SER A 12 5.02 18.84 8.68
C SER A 12 3.75 18.08 9.10
N ALA A 13 2.61 18.77 9.20
CA ALA A 13 1.32 18.13 9.49
C ALA A 13 0.91 17.13 8.40
N LEU A 14 1.11 17.47 7.12
CA LEU A 14 0.82 16.56 6.02
C LEU A 14 1.84 15.41 5.92
N ALA A 15 3.13 15.68 6.18
CA ALA A 15 4.18 14.65 6.17
C ALA A 15 4.01 13.59 7.27
N SER A 16 3.36 13.94 8.39
CA SER A 16 3.10 13.03 9.51
C SER A 16 1.76 12.28 9.39
N ALA A 17 0.92 12.61 8.42
CA ALA A 17 -0.35 11.93 8.22
C ALA A 17 -0.14 10.50 7.70
N SER A 18 -0.66 9.52 8.42
CA SER A 18 -0.64 8.10 8.04
C SER A 18 -1.93 7.63 7.36
N THR A 19 -2.97 8.47 7.38
CA THR A 19 -4.28 8.20 6.79
C THR A 19 -4.74 9.40 5.97
N PRO A 20 -5.71 9.22 5.05
CA PRO A 20 -6.31 10.35 4.34
C PRO A 20 -6.89 11.41 5.29
N GLN A 21 -6.60 12.68 5.03
CA GLN A 21 -7.04 13.82 5.83
C GLN A 21 -7.79 14.84 4.98
N ASP A 22 -8.88 15.41 5.50
CA ASP A 22 -9.55 16.54 4.87
C ASP A 22 -8.68 17.80 4.97
N VAL A 23 -8.46 18.48 3.85
CA VAL A 23 -7.81 19.79 3.82
C VAL A 23 -8.88 20.87 3.81
N ARG A 24 -8.94 21.66 4.88
CA ARG A 24 -9.93 22.73 5.06
C ARG A 24 -9.27 24.09 5.08
N GLY A 25 -9.93 25.08 4.50
CA GLY A 25 -9.52 26.48 4.57
C GLY A 25 -9.82 27.12 5.93
N PRO A 26 -9.34 28.35 6.18
CA PRO A 26 -9.54 29.06 7.46
C PRO A 26 -11.01 29.31 7.81
N ASN A 27 -11.89 29.35 6.82
CA ASN A 27 -13.34 29.52 6.97
C ASN A 27 -14.07 28.18 7.13
N GLY A 28 -13.36 27.05 7.26
CA GLY A 28 -13.91 25.71 7.39
C GLY A 28 -14.34 25.05 6.07
N THR A 29 -14.16 25.70 4.92
CA THR A 29 -14.52 25.15 3.60
C THR A 29 -13.60 23.99 3.23
N LEU A 30 -14.16 22.89 2.71
CA LEU A 30 -13.39 21.78 2.18
C LEU A 30 -12.68 22.19 0.89
N LEU A 31 -11.35 22.15 0.89
CA LEU A 31 -10.51 22.43 -0.27
C LEU A 31 -10.17 21.15 -1.03
N GLY A 32 -10.14 20.02 -0.33
CA GLY A 32 -9.89 18.69 -0.90
C GLY A 32 -9.51 17.68 0.17
N GLN A 33 -8.99 16.54 -0.26
CA GLN A 33 -8.46 15.50 0.60
C GLN A 33 -6.98 15.29 0.30
N PHE A 34 -6.15 15.30 1.35
CA PHE A 34 -4.77 14.87 1.29
C PHE A 34 -4.73 13.35 1.49
N ILE A 35 -4.22 12.64 0.49
CA ILE A 35 -3.93 11.22 0.58
C ILE A 35 -2.41 11.12 0.70
N PRO A 36 -1.86 10.75 1.88
CA PRO A 36 -0.43 10.58 2.03
C PRO A 36 0.04 9.53 1.01
N ALA A 37 1.07 9.87 0.24
CA ALA A 37 1.76 8.88 -0.55
C ALA A 37 2.26 7.80 0.41
N SER A 38 1.96 6.53 0.13
CA SER A 38 2.35 5.39 0.96
C SER A 38 3.83 5.55 1.32
N LEU A 39 4.13 5.77 2.60
CA LEU A 39 5.51 5.70 3.06
C LEU A 39 6.03 4.31 2.68
N PRO A 40 7.18 4.18 2.01
CA PRO A 40 7.81 2.88 1.83
C PRO A 40 8.29 2.45 3.22
N LYS A 41 7.46 1.64 3.89
CA LYS A 41 7.72 0.87 5.11
C LYS A 41 6.37 0.32 5.57
N VAL A 42 5.86 -0.65 4.83
CA VAL A 42 4.79 -1.50 5.37
C VAL A 42 5.33 -2.91 5.28
N SER A 43 6.32 -3.19 6.14
CA SER A 43 6.53 -4.56 6.56
C SER A 43 5.18 -5.04 7.10
N PHE A 44 4.58 -6.00 6.42
CA PHE A 44 3.42 -6.73 6.92
C PHE A 44 3.97 -7.86 7.79
N PRO A 45 4.17 -7.67 9.12
CA PRO A 45 4.74 -8.70 9.97
C PRO A 45 3.88 -9.96 10.03
N GLU A 46 2.59 -9.88 9.66
CA GLU A 46 1.68 -11.03 9.58
C GLU A 46 2.04 -12.02 8.47
N PHE A 47 2.79 -11.60 7.44
CA PHE A 47 3.20 -12.47 6.34
C PHE A 47 4.66 -12.94 6.42
N GLY A 48 5.45 -12.45 7.39
CA GLY A 48 6.85 -12.87 7.56
C GLY A 48 7.78 -12.55 6.38
N VAL A 49 7.33 -11.71 5.44
CA VAL A 49 8.08 -11.30 4.25
C VAL A 49 8.47 -9.83 4.39
N THR A 50 9.74 -9.51 4.17
CA THR A 50 10.21 -8.11 4.12
C THR A 50 9.91 -7.49 2.77
N ASP A 51 9.83 -6.17 2.69
CA ASP A 51 9.54 -5.44 1.46
C ASP A 51 10.54 -5.77 0.34
N GLU A 52 11.81 -6.00 0.69
CA GLU A 52 12.84 -6.40 -0.28
C GLU A 52 12.60 -7.80 -0.86
N GLU A 53 12.07 -8.71 -0.04
CA GLU A 53 11.73 -10.07 -0.48
C GLU A 53 10.46 -10.05 -1.34
N LEU A 54 9.48 -9.20 -1.00
CA LEU A 54 8.30 -8.98 -1.83
C LEU A 54 8.66 -8.36 -3.19
N GLU A 55 9.52 -7.34 -3.22
CA GLU A 55 10.01 -6.74 -4.46
C GLU A 55 10.78 -7.75 -5.31
N ARG A 56 11.60 -8.62 -4.69
CA ARG A 56 12.29 -9.70 -5.41
C ARG A 56 11.31 -10.67 -6.04
N GLN A 57 10.28 -11.09 -5.32
CA GLN A 57 9.28 -12.02 -5.83
C GLN A 57 8.44 -11.41 -6.97
N LEU A 58 8.07 -10.13 -6.84
CA LEU A 58 7.31 -9.42 -7.88
C LEU A 58 8.13 -9.18 -9.16
N ASN A 59 9.45 -9.02 -9.03
CA ASN A 59 10.34 -8.76 -10.15
C ASN A 59 11.13 -10.00 -10.63
N ASP A 60 10.86 -11.19 -10.09
CA ASP A 60 11.53 -12.42 -10.52
C ASP A 60 11.11 -12.74 -11.96
N PRO A 61 12.02 -12.71 -12.95
CA PRO A 61 11.70 -13.02 -14.34
C PRO A 61 11.27 -14.47 -14.56
N ASN A 62 11.50 -15.36 -13.58
CA ASN A 62 11.06 -16.75 -13.61
C ASN A 62 9.74 -16.98 -12.87
N ALA A 63 9.18 -15.96 -12.20
CA ALA A 63 7.90 -16.10 -11.52
C ALA A 63 6.78 -16.32 -12.54
N ARG A 64 6.00 -17.39 -12.31
CA ARG A 64 4.81 -17.68 -13.11
C ARG A 64 3.59 -17.06 -12.45
N TRP A 65 2.90 -16.21 -13.20
CA TRP A 65 1.59 -15.70 -12.79
C TRP A 65 0.54 -16.81 -12.94
N HIS A 66 -0.25 -17.00 -11.90
CA HIS A 66 -1.35 -17.96 -11.87
C HIS A 66 -2.69 -17.22 -11.82
N THR A 67 -3.67 -17.75 -12.53
CA THR A 67 -5.05 -17.28 -12.47
C THR A 67 -5.71 -17.72 -11.17
N PRO A 68 -6.75 -16.99 -10.69
CA PRO A 68 -7.51 -17.40 -9.51
C PRO A 68 -8.05 -18.83 -9.61
N GLU A 69 -8.47 -19.26 -10.81
CA GLU A 69 -9.00 -20.60 -11.05
C GLU A 69 -7.94 -21.70 -10.91
N GLU A 70 -6.71 -21.46 -11.40
CA GLU A 70 -5.57 -22.37 -11.23
C GLU A 70 -5.22 -22.51 -9.75
N VAL A 71 -5.19 -21.39 -9.01
CA VAL A 71 -4.91 -21.37 -7.57
C VAL A 71 -5.98 -22.17 -6.81
N MET A 72 -7.26 -21.90 -7.07
CA MET A 72 -8.36 -22.59 -6.40
C MET A 72 -8.41 -24.09 -6.73
N THR A 73 -8.01 -24.47 -7.94
CA THR A 73 -7.90 -25.89 -8.32
C THR A 73 -6.78 -26.57 -7.54
N ARG A 74 -5.60 -25.93 -7.45
CA ARG A 74 -4.48 -26.47 -6.69
C ARG A 74 -4.76 -26.58 -5.20
N LEU A 75 -5.46 -25.60 -4.61
CA LEU A 75 -5.86 -25.65 -3.20
C LEU A 75 -6.80 -26.81 -2.90
N ARG A 76 -7.76 -27.09 -3.80
CA ARG A 76 -8.66 -28.24 -3.66
C ARG A 76 -7.93 -29.58 -3.73
N GLU A 77 -6.93 -29.71 -4.61
CA GLU A 77 -6.07 -30.91 -4.68
C GLU A 77 -5.30 -31.14 -3.38
N ILE A 78 -4.75 -30.08 -2.78
CA ILE A 78 -3.99 -30.17 -1.52
C ILE A 78 -4.90 -30.58 -0.36
N ASP A 79 -6.09 -30.00 -0.28
CA ASP A 79 -7.09 -30.31 0.76
C ASP A 79 -7.57 -31.77 0.65
N HIS A 80 -7.66 -32.32 -0.56
CA HIS A 80 -7.99 -33.73 -0.81
C HIS A 80 -6.82 -34.71 -0.56
N CYS A 81 -5.61 -34.21 -0.31
CA CYS A 81 -4.42 -35.02 -0.01
C CYS A 81 -4.04 -35.01 1.48
N SER A 82 -4.82 -34.38 2.36
CA SER A 82 -4.63 -34.47 3.81
C SER A 82 -5.36 -35.71 4.36
N PRO A 83 -4.68 -36.64 5.07
CA PRO A 83 -5.30 -37.83 5.66
C PRO A 83 -6.28 -37.52 6.81
#